data_AF-A0A936GRM6-F1
#
_entry.id   AF-A0A936GRM6-F1
#
_cell.length_a   1.000
_cell.length_b   1.000
_cell.length_c   1.000
_cell.angle_alpha   90.00
_cell.angle_beta   90.00
_cell.angle_gamma   90.00
#
_symmetry.space_group_name_H-M   'P 1'
#
loop_
_entity.id
_entity.type
_entity.pdbx_description
1 polymer ?
#
loop_
_entity_poly.entity_id
_entity_poly.type
_entity_poly.pdbx_seq_one_letter_code
_entity_poly.pdbx_strand_id
1 'polypeptide(L)' 'MKKMLFAMGILILFTGCVTERTVVRHTPGRVTYVRPVYPAPGPGYFWRHNPRYGWGWYHHRRGWHRGWH' A
#
# COMPACT_ATOMS: atom_id res chain seq x y z
N MET A 1 26.06 -33.43 -36.46
CA MET A 1 25.16 -32.33 -36.86
C MET A 1 23.86 -32.28 -36.03
N LYS A 2 23.08 -33.37 -35.92
CA LYS A 2 21.85 -33.42 -35.07
C LYS A 2 22.06 -33.08 -33.59
N LYS A 3 23.23 -33.40 -33.01
CA LYS A 3 23.59 -33.06 -31.63
C LYS A 3 23.75 -31.55 -31.39
N MET A 4 24.20 -30.78 -32.40
CA MET A 4 24.32 -29.32 -32.30
C MET A 4 22.96 -28.61 -32.38
N LEU A 5 22.04 -29.13 -33.20
CA LEU A 5 20.66 -28.62 -33.28
C LEU A 5 19.91 -28.78 -31.96
N PHE A 6 20.14 -29.88 -31.24
CA PHE A 6 19.54 -30.11 -29.92
C PHE A 6 20.07 -29.14 -28.86
N ALA A 7 21.38 -28.86 -28.86
CA ALA A 7 22.00 -27.92 -27.93
C ALA A 7 21.50 -26.47 -28.15
N MET A 8 21.27 -26.08 -29.40
CA MET A 8 20.79 -24.75 -29.75
C MET A 8 19.30 -24.55 -29.40
N GLY A 9 18.48 -25.61 -29.49
CA GLY A 9 17.07 -25.58 -29.07
C GLY A 9 16.88 -25.43 -27.55
N ILE A 10 17.78 -26.00 -26.75
CA ILE A 10 17.70 -25.92 -25.28
C ILE A 10 18.02 -24.51 -24.76
N LEU A 11 18.93 -23.79 -25.41
CA LEU A 11 19.33 -22.43 -25.01
C LEU A 11 18.20 -21.39 -25.14
N ILE A 12 17.26 -21.59 -26.05
CA ILE A 12 16.14 -20.65 -26.32
C ILE A 12 15.03 -20.78 -25.27
N LEU A 13 14.94 -21.91 -24.56
CA LEU A 13 13.92 -22.13 -23.52
C LEU A 13 14.23 -21.40 -22.20
N PHE A 14 15.45 -20.90 -22.02
CA PHE A 14 15.87 -20.21 -20.79
C PHE A 14 15.76 -18.67 -20.84
N THR A 15 15.29 -18.08 -21.93
CA THR A 15 15.01 -16.63 -21.98
C THR A 15 13.65 -16.32 -21.33
N GLY A 16 13.62 -16.36 -20.00
CA GLY A 16 12.51 -15.87 -19.20
C GLY A 16 12.42 -14.35 -19.28
N CYS A 17 11.24 -13.83 -19.62
CA CYS A 17 10.95 -12.40 -19.55
C CYS A 17 10.89 -11.99 -18.06
N VAL A 18 11.78 -11.09 -17.63
CA VAL A 18 11.72 -10.48 -16.30
C VAL A 18 10.54 -9.52 -16.28
N THR A 19 9.44 -9.92 -15.65
CA THR A 19 8.34 -9.00 -15.35
C THR A 19 8.73 -8.13 -14.16
N GLU A 20 9.02 -6.86 -14.39
CA GLU A 20 9.21 -5.91 -13.31
C GLU A 20 7.86 -5.55 -12.69
N ARG A 21 7.76 -5.67 -11.36
CA ARG A 21 6.52 -5.38 -10.64
C ARG A 21 6.38 -3.86 -10.55
N THR A 22 5.57 -3.27 -11.43
CA THR A 22 5.26 -1.84 -11.34
C THR A 22 4.46 -1.61 -10.06
N VAL A 23 5.12 -1.07 -9.03
CA VAL A 23 4.43 -0.59 -7.84
C VAL A 23 3.70 0.68 -8.27
N VAL A 24 2.41 0.56 -8.58
CA VAL A 24 1.54 1.73 -8.72
C VAL A 24 1.47 2.38 -7.35
N ARG A 25 2.35 3.35 -7.13
CA ARG A 25 2.29 4.20 -5.96
C ARG A 25 1.09 5.10 -6.17
N HIS A 26 -0.05 4.71 -5.59
CA HIS A 26 -1.16 5.64 -5.42
C HIS A 26 -0.62 6.79 -4.59
N THR A 27 -0.23 7.88 -5.27
CA THR A 27 0.03 9.15 -4.61
C THR A 27 -1.24 9.43 -3.82
N PRO A 28 -1.22 9.46 -2.48
CA PRO A 28 -2.42 9.76 -1.73
C PRO A 28 -2.89 11.11 -2.24
N GLY A 29 -4.04 11.13 -2.92
CA GLY A 29 -4.63 12.37 -3.43
C GLY A 29 -4.61 13.38 -2.29
N ARG A 30 -4.27 14.65 -2.58
CA ARG A 30 -4.03 15.68 -1.56
C ARG A 30 -5.09 15.56 -0.46
N VAL A 31 -4.68 15.02 0.68
CA VAL A 31 -5.60 14.80 1.80
C VAL A 31 -5.92 16.19 2.33
N THR A 32 -7.14 16.66 2.07
CA THR A 32 -7.59 17.95 2.58
C THR A 32 -7.81 17.80 4.08
N TYR A 33 -7.20 18.68 4.87
CA TYR A 33 -7.47 18.74 6.29
C TYR A 33 -8.94 19.10 6.53
N VAL A 34 -9.64 18.27 7.28
CA VAL A 34 -11.00 18.55 7.77
C VAL A 34 -10.90 18.73 9.27
N ARG A 35 -11.36 19.85 9.82
CA ARG A 35 -11.32 20.09 11.28
C ARG A 35 -12.19 19.09 12.05
N PRO A 36 -11.87 18.76 13.32
CA PRO A 36 -12.74 17.95 14.15
C PRO A 36 -14.13 18.55 14.28
N VAL A 37 -15.16 17.71 14.19
CA VAL A 37 -16.57 18.11 14.38
C VAL A 37 -17.07 17.87 15.81
N TYR A 38 -16.20 17.33 16.69
CA TYR A 38 -16.47 17.05 18.10
C TYR A 38 -15.16 17.02 18.91
N PRO A 39 -15.22 17.18 20.24
CA PRO A 39 -14.03 17.21 21.09
C PRO A 39 -13.21 15.91 21.04
N ALA A 40 -11.93 16.01 21.44
CA ALA A 40 -11.09 14.84 21.63
C ALA A 40 -11.69 13.93 22.74
N PRO A 41 -11.67 12.59 22.57
CA PRO A 41 -12.21 11.66 23.57
C PRO A 41 -11.44 11.67 24.90
N GLY A 42 -10.23 12.21 24.91
CA GLY A 42 -9.38 12.33 26.09
C GLY A 42 -7.91 12.58 25.73
N PRO A 43 -7.01 12.54 26.72
CA PRO A 43 -5.58 12.74 26.50
C PRO A 43 -4.98 11.70 25.53
N GLY A 44 -4.04 12.16 24.70
CA GLY A 44 -3.27 11.30 23.77
C GLY A 44 -3.99 10.94 22.46
N TYR A 45 -5.20 11.45 22.23
CA TYR A 45 -5.87 11.36 20.93
C TYR A 45 -5.39 12.48 20.00
N PHE A 46 -5.04 12.10 18.77
CA PHE A 46 -4.62 13.01 17.70
C PHE A 46 -5.59 12.92 16.54
N TRP A 47 -5.89 14.06 15.92
CA TRP A 47 -6.73 14.10 14.74
C TRP A 47 -5.93 13.66 13.51
N ARG A 48 -6.31 12.54 12.89
CA ARG A 48 -5.53 11.87 11.85
C ARG A 48 -6.42 11.37 10.72
N HIS A 49 -5.86 11.32 9.51
CA HIS A 49 -6.52 10.74 8.36
C HIS A 49 -6.35 9.21 8.33
N ASN A 50 -7.47 8.49 8.30
CA ASN A 50 -7.57 7.06 8.02
C ASN A 50 -7.89 6.88 6.52
N PRO A 51 -7.11 6.12 5.74
CA PRO A 51 -7.36 5.91 4.31
C PRO A 51 -8.75 5.33 3.96
N ARG A 52 -9.37 4.58 4.89
CA ARG A 52 -10.66 3.91 4.67
C ARG A 52 -11.85 4.72 5.18
N TYR A 53 -11.69 5.42 6.31
CA TYR A 53 -12.80 6.08 7.01
C TYR A 53 -12.70 7.62 7.03
N GLY A 54 -11.61 8.20 6.51
CA GLY A 54 -11.38 9.64 6.52
C GLY A 54 -10.82 10.15 7.85
N TRP A 55 -11.17 11.38 8.25
CA TRP A 55 -10.60 12.03 9.43
C TRP A 55 -11.25 11.58 10.74
N GLY A 56 -10.43 11.21 11.72
CA GLY A 56 -10.89 10.76 13.04
C GLY A 56 -9.84 10.90 14.13
N TRP A 57 -10.23 10.60 15.37
CA TRP A 57 -9.33 10.59 16.52
C TRP A 57 -8.56 9.26 16.60
N TYR A 58 -7.24 9.32 16.64
CA TYR A 58 -6.34 8.17 16.79
C TYR A 58 -5.52 8.27 18.07
N HIS A 59 -5.43 7.16 18.81
CA HIS A 59 -4.57 7.04 19.98
C HIS A 59 -3.57 5.91 19.76
N HIS A 60 -2.28 6.16 19.99
CA HIS A 60 -1.22 5.21 19.66
C HIS A 60 -1.37 3.82 20.34
N ARG A 61 -1.89 3.78 21.58
CA ARG A 61 -2.19 2.51 22.31
C ARG A 61 -3.61 1.95 22.11
N ARG A 62 -4.61 2.79 21.83
CA ARG A 62 -6.05 2.41 21.82
C ARG A 62 -6.60 2.31 20.39
N GLY A 63 -5.81 2.68 19.39
CA GLY A 63 -6.23 2.72 17.99
C GLY A 63 -7.17 3.89 17.71
N TRP A 64 -7.99 3.72 16.67
CA TRP A 64 -8.96 4.71 16.24
C TRP A 64 -10.19 4.74 17.15
N HIS A 65 -10.64 5.95 17.48
CA HIS A 65 -11.90 6.17 18.16
C HIS A 65 -13.07 5.73 17.26
N ARG A 66 -14.18 5.25 17.86
CA ARG A 66 -15.36 4.67 17.19
C ARG A 66 -15.14 3.32 16.48
N GLY A 67 -14.11 2.56 16.87
CA GLY A 67 -13.94 1.18 16.40
C GLY A 67 -13.55 1.06 14.93
N TRP A 68 -12.83 2.05 14.39
CA TRP A 68 -12.32 1.97 13.02
C TRP A 68 -11.12 1.01 12.97
N HIS A 69 -11.26 -0.09 12.22
CA HIS A 69 -10.25 -1.12 11.97
C HIS A 69 -9.78 -1.10 10.52
#